data_AF-A0A3C1Q9Z8-F1
#
_entry.id   AF-A0A3C1Q9Z8-F1
#
_cell.length_a   1.000
_cell.length_b   1.000
_cell.length_c   1.000
_cell.angle_alpha   90.00
_cell.angle_beta   90.00
_cell.angle_gamma   90.00
#
_symmetry.space_group_name_H-M   'P 1'
#
loop_
_entity.id
_entity.type
_entity.pdbx_description
1 polymer ?
#
loop_
_entity_poly.entity_id
_entity_poly.type
_entity_poly.pdbx_seq_one_letter_code
_entity_poly.pdbx_strand_id
1 'polypeptide(L)'
;MGAVMGSKRLKAIVARGTRRLDIADPERFMDACVRMRRQLAESAPYKNMMDTPKMLKPSADDGYFSYGNKTGLSGPNDGVVDGSAEVLRQHRTGKAACFGCPLRCQDIIDLPETGPFGIQCDPRIELNYMAEVSEPRFGWLSYVVCQQMGLDTTSTGNVLGFVVESIAAGDMSLPEIAADIGLSPGASNAEIYLGLIEAIARRKGIGDTLAEGVARAADRLGPKYKSRAMHRDGLELASPEPRAYMGLALAFAASERGDYLAGFPIFEMLGPELGGTMARDIFSDAHVVEPVTDRWTFEHKELVQFYMENISTVSDILGICRWISPTNGAPVREDAMAELLTYAVGKGYSGADLMEYACRCRDAVHEADVECGKDRPKANLPNRLYGSIETPHKSLAGIDPDELTGAIRRYWELRKWQ
;
A
#
# COMPACT_ATOMS: atom_id res chain seq x y z
N MET A 1 5.20 4.44 -13.62
CA MET A 1 6.59 4.24 -14.09
C MET A 1 6.70 3.37 -15.35
N GLY A 2 6.09 2.18 -15.40
CA GLY A 2 6.16 1.31 -16.60
C GLY A 2 5.75 1.99 -17.91
N ALA A 3 4.70 2.82 -17.90
CA ALA A 3 4.28 3.61 -19.06
C ALA A 3 5.36 4.60 -19.55
N VAL A 4 6.13 5.22 -18.66
CA VAL A 4 7.24 6.14 -19.02
C VAL A 4 8.38 5.37 -19.69
N MET A 5 8.68 4.16 -19.22
CA MET A 5 9.66 3.28 -19.83
C MET A 5 9.21 2.85 -21.24
N GLY A 6 7.94 2.47 -21.38
CA GLY A 6 7.32 2.13 -22.67
C GLY A 6 7.29 3.29 -23.66
N SER A 7 7.00 4.53 -23.23
CA SER A 7 7.01 5.71 -24.10
C SER A 7 8.39 6.04 -24.65
N LYS A 8 9.45 5.63 -23.93
CA LYS A 8 10.85 5.70 -24.38
C LYS A 8 11.29 4.48 -25.20
N ARG A 9 10.36 3.58 -25.55
CA ARG A 9 10.62 2.33 -26.28
C ARG A 9 11.68 1.45 -25.60
N LEU A 10 11.79 1.54 -24.28
CA LEU A 10 12.71 0.74 -23.49
C LEU A 10 11.96 -0.50 -22.96
N LYS A 11 12.31 -1.70 -23.43
CA LYS A 11 11.60 -2.92 -23.03
C LYS A 11 12.12 -3.53 -21.71
N ALA A 12 13.43 -3.51 -21.51
CA ALA A 12 14.07 -4.09 -20.34
C ALA A 12 15.45 -3.45 -20.11
N ILE A 13 15.95 -3.57 -18.88
CA ILE A 13 17.34 -3.29 -18.52
C ILE A 13 17.91 -4.59 -17.94
N VAL A 14 19.01 -5.09 -18.52
CA VAL A 14 19.68 -6.31 -18.07
C VAL A 14 21.06 -5.94 -17.55
N ALA A 15 21.35 -6.32 -16.29
CA ALA A 15 22.62 -6.03 -15.64
C ALA A 15 23.21 -7.30 -15.00
N ARG A 16 24.53 -7.49 -15.15
CA ARG A 16 25.30 -8.53 -14.48
C ARG A 16 26.60 -7.93 -13.96
N GLY A 17 26.85 -8.06 -12.66
CA GLY A 17 28.07 -7.62 -12.01
C GLY A 17 28.74 -8.75 -11.23
N THR A 18 30.06 -8.84 -11.30
CA THR A 18 30.88 -9.77 -10.50
C THR A 18 31.96 -9.04 -9.69
N ARG A 19 31.99 -7.71 -9.76
CA ARG A 19 32.89 -6.89 -8.97
C ARG A 19 32.51 -6.98 -7.49
N ARG A 20 33.50 -6.98 -6.63
CA ARG A 20 33.29 -6.85 -5.18
C ARG A 20 32.95 -5.40 -4.86
N LEU A 21 32.12 -5.23 -3.83
CA LEU A 21 31.90 -3.93 -3.22
C LEU A 21 32.93 -3.78 -2.11
N ASP A 22 33.66 -2.67 -2.12
CA ASP A 22 34.63 -2.35 -1.09
C ASP A 22 33.88 -1.81 0.14
N ILE A 23 34.11 -2.46 1.28
CA ILE A 23 33.55 -2.12 2.58
C ILE A 23 34.70 -1.67 3.47
N ALA A 24 34.57 -0.50 4.09
CA ALA A 24 35.65 0.12 4.86
C ALA A 24 36.06 -0.72 6.09
N ASP A 25 35.08 -1.27 6.82
CA ASP A 25 35.29 -2.18 7.95
C ASP A 25 34.43 -3.44 7.78
N PRO A 26 34.91 -4.48 7.06
CA PRO A 26 34.11 -5.64 6.72
C PRO A 26 33.76 -6.51 7.93
N GLU A 27 34.61 -6.56 8.97
CA GLU A 27 34.37 -7.36 10.17
C GLU A 27 33.21 -6.77 10.97
N ARG A 28 33.28 -5.47 11.31
CA ARG A 28 32.21 -4.81 12.07
C ARG A 28 30.91 -4.72 11.28
N PHE A 29 30.99 -4.50 9.96
CA PHE A 29 29.82 -4.52 9.09
C PHE A 29 29.10 -5.87 9.14
N MET A 30 29.85 -6.98 9.04
CA MET A 30 29.27 -8.32 9.10
C MET A 30 28.70 -8.64 10.49
N ASP A 31 29.38 -8.23 11.55
CA ASP A 31 28.86 -8.40 12.91
C ASP A 31 27.53 -7.66 13.11
N ALA A 32 27.42 -6.42 12.62
CA ALA A 32 26.19 -5.65 12.65
C ALA A 32 25.06 -6.34 11.87
N CYS A 33 25.35 -6.84 10.66
CA CYS A 33 24.39 -7.62 9.87
C CYS A 33 23.89 -8.86 10.62
N VAL A 34 24.77 -9.61 11.28
CA VAL A 34 24.40 -10.81 12.05
C VAL A 34 23.54 -10.45 13.25
N ARG A 35 23.90 -9.41 14.00
CA ARG A 35 23.10 -8.92 15.14
C ARG A 35 21.70 -8.50 14.70
N MET A 36 21.60 -7.68 13.64
CA MET A 36 20.31 -7.21 13.12
C MET A 36 19.44 -8.36 12.63
N ARG A 37 20.02 -9.35 11.94
CA ARG A 37 19.29 -10.55 11.50
C ARG A 37 18.71 -11.34 12.68
N ARG A 38 19.47 -11.46 13.77
CA ARG A 38 19.00 -12.11 14.99
C ARG A 38 17.87 -11.35 15.65
N GLN A 39 18.03 -10.04 15.84
CA GLN A 39 16.98 -9.17 16.40
C GLN A 39 15.69 -9.25 15.57
N LEU A 40 15.80 -9.20 14.24
CA LEU A 40 14.67 -9.37 13.34
C LEU A 40 14.00 -10.73 13.55
N ALA A 41 14.74 -11.83 13.52
CA ALA A 41 14.18 -13.17 13.66
C ALA A 41 13.48 -13.41 15.01
N GLU A 42 13.93 -12.73 16.06
CA GLU A 42 13.35 -12.81 17.41
C GLU A 42 12.10 -11.92 17.58
N SER A 43 11.92 -10.91 16.72
CA SER A 43 10.82 -9.94 16.77
C SER A 43 9.44 -10.53 16.44
N ALA A 44 8.38 -10.01 17.08
CA ALA A 44 7.01 -10.43 16.80
C ALA A 44 6.56 -10.16 15.35
N PRO A 45 6.86 -9.00 14.72
CA PRO A 45 6.49 -8.76 13.32
C PRO A 45 7.08 -9.78 12.34
N TYR A 46 8.34 -10.17 12.55
CA TYR A 46 8.97 -11.20 11.73
C TYR A 46 8.24 -12.55 11.85
N LYS A 47 7.94 -12.98 13.08
CA LYS A 47 7.23 -14.25 13.34
C LYS A 47 5.84 -14.25 12.69
N ASN A 48 5.14 -13.12 12.74
CA ASN A 48 3.83 -12.97 12.11
C ASN A 48 3.91 -13.07 10.58
N MET A 49 4.88 -12.40 9.95
CA MET A 49 5.07 -12.45 8.49
C MET A 49 5.51 -13.81 7.95
N MET A 50 6.19 -14.62 8.76
CA MET A 50 6.51 -16.00 8.38
C MET A 50 5.27 -16.90 8.29
N ASP A 51 4.16 -16.47 8.90
CA ASP A 51 2.88 -17.15 8.91
C ASP A 51 1.82 -16.35 8.14
N THR A 52 2.02 -16.19 6.82
CA THR A 52 1.08 -15.48 5.94
C THR A 52 -0.38 -15.91 6.13
N PRO A 53 -0.73 -17.21 6.26
CA PRO A 53 -2.11 -17.62 6.54
C PRO A 53 -2.74 -16.97 7.78
N LYS A 54 -1.97 -16.62 8.82
CA LYS A 54 -2.47 -15.86 9.97
C LYS A 54 -2.71 -14.38 9.64
N MET A 55 -1.84 -13.77 8.83
CA MET A 55 -2.03 -12.40 8.32
C MET A 55 -3.21 -12.30 7.34
N LEU A 56 -3.59 -13.43 6.73
CA LEU A 56 -4.65 -13.57 5.75
C LEU A 56 -6.05 -13.76 6.36
N LYS A 57 -6.25 -13.63 7.68
CA LYS A 57 -7.61 -13.45 8.19
C LYS A 57 -8.04 -12.01 7.88
N PRO A 58 -8.87 -11.76 6.87
CA PRO A 58 -9.20 -10.41 6.43
C PRO A 58 -10.51 -9.92 7.05
N SER A 59 -10.85 -10.45 8.22
CA SER A 59 -11.93 -9.95 9.06
C SER A 59 -11.30 -9.08 10.13
N ALA A 60 -10.89 -7.89 9.74
CA ALA A 60 -10.52 -6.92 10.74
C ALA A 60 -11.85 -6.44 11.33
N ASP A 61 -12.25 -6.97 12.50
CA ASP A 61 -13.38 -6.43 13.29
C ASP A 61 -13.20 -4.90 13.50
N ASP A 62 -11.97 -4.43 13.32
CA ASP A 62 -11.53 -3.07 13.34
C ASP A 62 -11.89 -2.23 12.09
N GLY A 63 -12.39 -2.82 11.00
CA GLY A 63 -12.84 -2.13 9.77
C GLY A 63 -11.72 -1.66 8.84
N TYR A 64 -10.50 -2.20 8.98
CA TYR A 64 -9.30 -1.69 8.30
C TYR A 64 -9.32 -1.80 6.77
N PHE A 65 -9.96 -2.80 6.17
CA PHE A 65 -9.99 -2.94 4.71
C PHE A 65 -11.36 -2.59 4.13
N SER A 66 -11.34 -1.79 3.07
CA SER A 66 -12.54 -1.49 2.30
C SER A 66 -13.00 -2.71 1.47
N TYR A 67 -14.30 -2.79 1.23
CA TYR A 67 -14.92 -3.72 0.28
C TYR A 67 -15.60 -2.94 -0.86
N GLY A 68 -15.59 -3.51 -2.07
CA GLY A 68 -16.00 -2.82 -3.29
C GLY A 68 -15.19 -1.54 -3.49
N ASN A 69 -15.82 -0.52 -4.07
CA ASN A 69 -15.17 0.77 -4.33
C ASN A 69 -15.19 1.69 -3.08
N LYS A 70 -14.81 1.17 -1.90
CA LYS A 70 -15.01 1.82 -0.58
C LYS A 70 -16.49 2.07 -0.24
N THR A 71 -17.38 1.24 -0.78
CA THR A 71 -18.82 1.20 -0.52
C THR A 71 -19.18 0.26 0.64
N GLY A 72 -18.29 -0.68 0.97
CA GLY A 72 -18.39 -1.59 2.11
C GLY A 72 -17.09 -1.65 2.92
N LEU A 73 -17.12 -2.45 3.97
CA LEU A 73 -15.95 -2.86 4.76
C LEU A 73 -15.85 -4.38 4.67
N SER A 74 -14.64 -4.93 4.69
CA SER A 74 -14.47 -6.37 4.82
C SER A 74 -14.69 -6.79 6.28
N GLY A 75 -15.61 -7.71 6.51
CA GLY A 75 -15.97 -8.23 7.82
C GLY A 75 -15.95 -9.75 7.91
N PRO A 76 -16.01 -10.28 9.15
CA PRO A 76 -16.25 -11.70 9.35
C PRO A 76 -17.65 -12.04 8.83
N ASN A 77 -17.73 -12.99 7.90
CA ASN A 77 -18.98 -13.52 7.32
C ASN A 77 -19.62 -12.73 6.18
N ASP A 78 -18.91 -11.79 5.53
CA ASP A 78 -19.46 -11.15 4.32
C ASP A 78 -19.60 -12.12 3.12
N GLY A 79 -19.16 -13.38 3.28
CA GLY A 79 -19.33 -14.45 2.30
C GLY A 79 -18.45 -14.33 1.07
N VAL A 80 -17.70 -13.23 0.93
CA VAL A 80 -17.06 -12.91 -0.35
C VAL A 80 -15.77 -13.66 -0.57
N VAL A 81 -14.98 -14.08 0.42
CA VAL A 81 -13.80 -14.93 0.09
C VAL A 81 -13.45 -15.91 1.19
N ASP A 82 -14.29 -16.92 1.38
CA ASP A 82 -14.07 -18.02 2.35
C ASP A 82 -12.95 -18.99 1.89
N GLY A 83 -12.61 -19.03 0.60
CA GLY A 83 -11.74 -20.07 0.05
C GLY A 83 -10.27 -19.74 -0.20
N SER A 84 -9.85 -18.47 -0.32
CA SER A 84 -8.49 -18.18 -0.83
C SER A 84 -7.37 -18.53 0.17
N ALA A 85 -7.65 -18.49 1.48
CA ALA A 85 -6.71 -18.93 2.49
C ALA A 85 -6.49 -20.45 2.39
N GLU A 86 -7.52 -21.19 1.98
CA GLU A 86 -7.39 -22.61 1.61
C GLU A 86 -6.58 -22.77 0.32
N VAL A 87 -6.83 -21.96 -0.71
CA VAL A 87 -6.01 -21.94 -1.94
C VAL A 87 -4.53 -21.73 -1.61
N LEU A 88 -4.19 -20.75 -0.77
CA LEU A 88 -2.81 -20.56 -0.33
C LEU A 88 -2.28 -21.81 0.40
N ARG A 89 -3.03 -22.36 1.37
CA ARG A 89 -2.56 -23.51 2.15
C ARG A 89 -2.32 -24.75 1.30
N GLN A 90 -3.16 -24.99 0.29
CA GLN A 90 -3.07 -26.15 -0.59
C GLN A 90 -1.99 -26.00 -1.67
N HIS A 91 -1.81 -24.79 -2.20
CA HIS A 91 -0.97 -24.55 -3.39
C HIS A 91 0.35 -23.85 -3.10
N ARG A 92 0.61 -23.45 -1.85
CA ARG A 92 1.89 -22.86 -1.47
C ARG A 92 3.00 -23.93 -1.47
N THR A 93 3.99 -23.75 -2.33
CA THR A 93 5.14 -24.65 -2.44
C THR A 93 6.38 -24.14 -1.71
N GLY A 94 6.40 -22.86 -1.29
CA GLY A 94 7.53 -22.31 -0.55
C GLY A 94 7.42 -20.82 -0.25
N LYS A 95 8.56 -20.23 0.10
CA LYS A 95 8.75 -18.78 0.26
C LYS A 95 10.04 -18.34 -0.44
N ALA A 96 9.98 -17.22 -1.16
CA ALA A 96 11.11 -16.56 -1.79
C ALA A 96 11.52 -15.30 -1.02
N ALA A 97 12.76 -14.87 -1.23
CA ALA A 97 13.35 -13.73 -0.56
C ALA A 97 14.00 -12.78 -1.56
N CYS A 98 13.93 -11.48 -1.27
CA CYS A 98 14.81 -10.50 -1.88
C CYS A 98 16.28 -10.78 -1.52
N PHE A 99 17.21 -10.20 -2.28
CA PHE A 99 18.64 -10.34 -2.04
C PHE A 99 19.01 -10.01 -0.58
N GLY A 100 19.71 -10.93 0.09
CA GLY A 100 20.20 -10.74 1.46
C GLY A 100 19.12 -10.69 2.56
N CYS A 101 17.84 -10.86 2.23
CA CYS A 101 16.73 -10.70 3.16
C CYS A 101 16.44 -11.98 3.97
N PRO A 102 16.38 -11.92 5.31
CA PRO A 102 16.04 -13.09 6.14
C PRO A 102 14.54 -13.41 6.17
N LEU A 103 13.68 -12.43 5.86
CA LEU A 103 12.22 -12.47 6.07
C LEU A 103 11.46 -13.38 5.09
N ARG A 104 11.98 -13.53 3.86
CA ARG A 104 11.35 -14.35 2.79
C ARG A 104 9.84 -14.11 2.65
N CYS A 105 9.44 -12.84 2.61
CA CYS A 105 8.03 -12.44 2.68
C CYS A 105 7.17 -12.91 1.50
N GLN A 106 7.77 -13.37 0.40
CA GLN A 106 7.04 -13.77 -0.80
C GLN A 106 6.63 -15.24 -0.71
N ASP A 107 5.33 -15.55 -0.68
CA ASP A 107 4.85 -16.91 -0.86
C ASP A 107 4.96 -17.33 -2.33
N ILE A 108 5.36 -18.58 -2.57
CA ILE A 108 5.29 -19.18 -3.91
C ILE A 108 4.05 -20.04 -3.97
N ILE A 109 3.12 -19.70 -4.86
CA ILE A 109 1.89 -20.46 -5.11
C ILE A 109 1.99 -21.08 -6.50
N ASP A 110 1.68 -22.36 -6.59
CA ASP A 110 1.71 -23.14 -7.83
C ASP A 110 0.31 -23.70 -8.14
N LEU A 111 -0.29 -23.14 -9.19
CA LEU A 111 -1.60 -23.52 -9.69
C LEU A 111 -1.48 -23.98 -11.14
N PRO A 112 -2.20 -25.03 -11.58
CA PRO A 112 -2.12 -25.55 -12.95
C PRO A 112 -2.29 -24.48 -14.05
N GLU A 113 -3.12 -23.47 -13.79
CA GLU A 113 -3.45 -22.39 -14.71
C GLU A 113 -2.32 -21.36 -14.88
N THR A 114 -1.46 -21.20 -13.87
CA THR A 114 -0.44 -20.12 -13.84
C THR A 114 0.99 -20.63 -13.77
N GLY A 115 1.19 -21.87 -13.31
CA GLY A 115 2.47 -22.33 -12.79
C GLY A 115 2.89 -21.59 -11.51
N PRO A 116 4.16 -21.74 -11.10
CA PRO A 116 4.67 -21.16 -9.87
C PRO A 116 4.90 -19.65 -10.03
N PHE A 117 4.22 -18.85 -9.21
CA PHE A 117 4.45 -17.41 -9.09
C PHE A 117 4.70 -17.00 -7.63
N GLY A 118 5.50 -15.96 -7.45
CA GLY A 118 5.76 -15.36 -6.14
C GLY A 118 4.84 -14.20 -5.85
N ILE A 119 4.36 -14.09 -4.61
CA ILE A 119 3.48 -13.03 -4.17
C ILE A 119 3.82 -12.58 -2.75
N GLN A 120 3.86 -11.27 -2.52
CA GLN A 120 4.09 -10.72 -1.19
C GLN A 120 2.78 -10.37 -0.47
N CYS A 121 1.86 -9.71 -1.17
CA CYS A 121 0.62 -9.18 -0.60
C CYS A 121 -0.57 -10.05 -0.96
N ASP A 122 -1.58 -10.12 -0.10
CA ASP A 122 -2.81 -10.85 -0.39
C ASP A 122 -3.55 -10.24 -1.58
N PRO A 123 -3.68 -10.97 -2.70
CA PRO A 123 -4.32 -10.43 -3.88
C PRO A 123 -5.83 -10.27 -3.68
N ARG A 124 -6.44 -10.94 -2.69
CA ARG A 124 -7.87 -10.74 -2.41
C ARG A 124 -8.22 -9.32 -2.06
N ILE A 125 -7.39 -8.70 -1.21
CA ILE A 125 -7.67 -7.40 -0.59
C ILE A 125 -7.78 -6.33 -1.68
N GLU A 126 -6.91 -6.42 -2.69
CA GLU A 126 -6.84 -5.45 -3.78
C GLU A 126 -7.68 -5.87 -5.00
N LEU A 127 -7.98 -7.17 -5.20
CA LEU A 127 -8.69 -7.65 -6.40
C LEU A 127 -10.07 -8.22 -6.09
N ASN A 128 -10.17 -9.28 -5.28
CA ASN A 128 -11.49 -9.90 -4.99
C ASN A 128 -12.45 -8.92 -4.32
N TYR A 129 -11.98 -8.20 -3.30
CA TYR A 129 -12.82 -7.25 -2.55
C TYR A 129 -13.25 -6.09 -3.42
N MET A 130 -12.36 -5.55 -4.23
CA MET A 130 -12.69 -4.45 -5.12
C MET A 130 -13.63 -4.89 -6.25
N ALA A 131 -13.40 -6.06 -6.85
CA ALA A 131 -14.20 -6.59 -7.95
C ALA A 131 -15.48 -7.31 -7.51
N GLU A 132 -15.68 -7.48 -6.20
CA GLU A 132 -16.81 -8.20 -5.61
C GLU A 132 -16.99 -9.63 -6.16
N VAL A 133 -15.86 -10.31 -6.39
CA VAL A 133 -15.83 -11.69 -6.93
C VAL A 133 -15.50 -12.67 -5.81
N SER A 134 -16.38 -13.66 -5.63
CA SER A 134 -16.21 -14.67 -4.58
C SER A 134 -15.44 -15.93 -4.95
N GLU A 135 -15.12 -16.11 -6.23
CA GLU A 135 -14.30 -17.22 -6.70
C GLU A 135 -12.92 -17.18 -6.02
N PRO A 136 -12.54 -18.21 -5.23
CA PRO A 136 -11.33 -18.19 -4.41
C PRO A 136 -10.02 -18.00 -5.18
N ARG A 137 -9.98 -18.47 -6.43
CA ARG A 137 -8.81 -18.35 -7.30
C ARG A 137 -8.73 -17.02 -8.05
N PHE A 138 -9.81 -16.24 -8.10
CA PHE A 138 -9.87 -15.02 -8.93
C PHE A 138 -8.74 -14.03 -8.61
N GLY A 139 -8.50 -13.73 -7.34
CA GLY A 139 -7.44 -12.80 -6.95
C GLY A 139 -6.07 -13.30 -7.39
N TRP A 140 -5.79 -14.59 -7.26
CA TRP A 140 -4.53 -15.17 -7.73
C TRP A 140 -4.37 -15.07 -9.25
N LEU A 141 -5.38 -15.50 -10.01
CA LEU A 141 -5.34 -15.45 -11.47
C LEU A 141 -5.19 -14.00 -11.97
N SER A 142 -5.96 -13.08 -11.40
CA SER A 142 -5.91 -11.65 -11.72
C SER A 142 -4.55 -11.04 -11.38
N TYR A 143 -3.97 -11.41 -10.23
CA TYR A 143 -2.63 -10.99 -9.86
C TYR A 143 -1.59 -11.45 -10.89
N VAL A 144 -1.59 -12.74 -11.26
CA VAL A 144 -0.63 -13.26 -12.24
C VAL A 144 -0.78 -12.54 -13.59
N VAL A 145 -2.01 -12.29 -14.05
CA VAL A 145 -2.26 -11.51 -15.28
C VAL A 145 -1.70 -10.09 -15.14
N CYS A 146 -1.93 -9.40 -14.01
CA CYS A 146 -1.37 -8.07 -13.77
C CYS A 146 0.16 -8.08 -13.82
N GLN A 147 0.81 -9.03 -13.15
CA GLN A 147 2.26 -9.16 -13.13
C GLN A 147 2.84 -9.45 -14.53
N GLN A 148 2.21 -10.32 -15.31
CA GLN A 148 2.66 -10.65 -16.66
C GLN A 148 2.51 -9.47 -17.63
N MET A 149 1.46 -8.66 -17.45
CA MET A 149 1.20 -7.47 -18.27
C MET A 149 1.95 -6.22 -17.79
N GLY A 150 2.50 -6.24 -16.58
CA GLY A 150 3.17 -5.09 -15.97
C GLY A 150 2.20 -4.01 -15.49
N LEU A 151 1.04 -4.42 -14.97
CA LEU A 151 0.03 -3.55 -14.39
C LEU A 151 0.21 -3.42 -12.87
N ASP A 152 -0.16 -2.26 -12.33
CA ASP A 152 -0.30 -2.08 -10.89
C ASP A 152 -1.60 -2.72 -10.40
N THR A 153 -1.48 -3.69 -9.50
CA THR A 153 -2.60 -4.46 -8.96
C THR A 153 -3.58 -3.59 -8.18
N THR A 154 -3.10 -2.61 -7.42
CA THR A 154 -3.96 -1.71 -6.62
C THR A 154 -4.81 -0.80 -7.51
N SER A 155 -4.18 -0.13 -8.48
CA SER A 155 -4.92 0.69 -9.44
C SER A 155 -5.88 -0.15 -10.31
N THR A 156 -5.45 -1.34 -10.73
CA THR A 156 -6.29 -2.27 -11.49
C THR A 156 -7.52 -2.71 -10.67
N GLY A 157 -7.32 -3.07 -9.40
CA GLY A 157 -8.39 -3.40 -8.46
C GLY A 157 -9.41 -2.27 -8.32
N ASN A 158 -8.94 -1.04 -8.11
CA ASN A 158 -9.80 0.13 -8.05
C ASN A 158 -10.58 0.39 -9.35
N VAL A 159 -9.97 0.17 -10.52
CA VAL A 159 -10.67 0.22 -11.80
C VAL A 159 -11.79 -0.83 -11.88
N LEU A 160 -11.55 -2.04 -11.38
CA LEU A 160 -12.61 -3.07 -11.31
C LEU A 160 -13.73 -2.65 -10.35
N GLY A 161 -13.41 -2.09 -9.18
CA GLY A 161 -14.42 -1.58 -8.24
C GLY A 161 -15.25 -0.43 -8.83
N PHE A 162 -14.62 0.48 -9.56
CA PHE A 162 -15.31 1.53 -10.33
C PHE A 162 -16.29 0.95 -11.36
N VAL A 163 -15.90 -0.12 -12.06
CA VAL A 163 -16.75 -0.84 -13.02
C VAL A 163 -17.91 -1.53 -12.32
N VAL A 164 -17.66 -2.25 -11.23
CA VAL A 164 -18.69 -2.93 -10.42
C VAL A 164 -19.74 -1.92 -9.95
N GLU A 165 -19.32 -0.81 -9.36
CA GLU A 165 -20.25 0.23 -8.88
C GLU A 165 -21.03 0.86 -10.04
N SER A 166 -20.41 1.01 -11.21
CA SER A 166 -21.08 1.51 -12.42
C SER A 166 -22.11 0.52 -12.98
N ILE A 167 -21.87 -0.79 -12.87
CA ILE A 167 -22.85 -1.82 -13.22
C ILE A 167 -24.02 -1.80 -12.23
N ALA A 168 -23.74 -1.71 -10.93
CA ALA A 168 -24.78 -1.62 -9.90
C ALA A 168 -25.70 -0.41 -10.09
N ALA A 169 -25.17 0.69 -10.62
CA ALA A 169 -25.94 1.89 -10.95
C ALA A 169 -26.68 1.83 -12.30
N GLY A 170 -26.52 0.75 -13.09
CA GLY A 170 -27.13 0.60 -14.41
C GLY A 170 -26.45 1.41 -15.53
N ASP A 171 -25.24 1.91 -15.28
CA ASP A 171 -24.47 2.74 -16.23
C ASP A 171 -23.48 1.93 -17.08
N MET A 172 -23.30 0.66 -16.76
CA MET A 172 -22.51 -0.34 -17.51
C MET A 172 -23.21 -1.69 -17.37
N SER A 173 -22.90 -2.64 -18.24
CA SER A 173 -23.37 -4.02 -18.08
C SER A 173 -22.27 -5.03 -18.43
N LEU A 174 -22.26 -6.15 -17.70
CA LEU A 174 -21.33 -7.25 -17.97
C LEU A 174 -21.46 -7.81 -19.40
N PRO A 175 -22.67 -8.01 -19.97
CA PRO A 175 -22.80 -8.49 -21.34
C PRO A 175 -22.19 -7.54 -22.39
N GLU A 176 -22.35 -6.22 -22.22
CA GLU A 176 -21.76 -5.23 -23.14
C GLU A 176 -20.24 -5.21 -23.02
N ILE A 177 -19.71 -5.23 -21.79
CA ILE A 177 -18.25 -5.31 -21.55
C ILE A 177 -17.70 -6.58 -22.20
N ALA A 178 -18.33 -7.74 -21.96
CA ALA A 178 -17.92 -9.02 -22.52
C ALA A 178 -17.89 -8.99 -24.06
N ALA A 179 -18.95 -8.47 -24.69
CA ALA A 179 -19.01 -8.36 -26.14
C ALA A 179 -17.92 -7.43 -26.71
N ASP A 180 -17.71 -6.28 -26.07
CA ASP A 180 -16.74 -5.27 -26.51
C ASP A 180 -15.28 -5.75 -26.40
N ILE A 181 -14.96 -6.54 -25.36
CA ILE A 181 -13.64 -7.18 -25.24
C ILE A 181 -13.54 -8.52 -25.98
N GLY A 182 -14.64 -8.99 -26.60
CA GLY A 182 -14.68 -10.15 -27.49
C GLY A 182 -14.75 -11.50 -26.78
N LEU A 183 -15.39 -11.57 -25.61
CA LEU A 183 -15.70 -12.82 -24.92
C LEU A 183 -17.03 -13.42 -25.42
N SER A 184 -17.14 -14.74 -25.30
CA SER A 184 -18.35 -15.48 -25.64
C SER A 184 -19.52 -15.09 -24.74
N PRO A 185 -20.77 -15.07 -25.26
CA PRO A 185 -21.96 -14.97 -24.43
C PRO A 185 -21.98 -16.04 -23.33
N GLY A 186 -22.34 -15.65 -22.11
CA GLY A 186 -22.42 -16.57 -20.96
C GLY A 186 -21.13 -16.72 -20.15
N ALA A 187 -20.08 -15.95 -20.46
CA ALA A 187 -18.90 -15.84 -19.60
C ALA A 187 -19.30 -15.40 -18.17
N SER A 188 -18.70 -16.02 -17.16
CA SER A 188 -18.86 -15.66 -15.76
C SER A 188 -18.26 -14.29 -15.45
N ASN A 189 -18.67 -13.67 -14.34
CA ASN A 189 -18.10 -12.39 -13.90
C ASN A 189 -16.57 -12.46 -13.75
N ALA A 190 -16.05 -13.56 -13.23
CA ALA A 190 -14.61 -13.78 -13.07
C ALA A 190 -13.89 -13.80 -14.42
N GLU A 191 -14.42 -14.50 -15.42
CA GLU A 191 -13.87 -14.53 -16.78
C GLU A 191 -13.94 -13.15 -17.45
N ILE A 192 -15.04 -12.42 -17.26
CA ILE A 192 -15.20 -11.07 -17.81
C ILE A 192 -14.17 -10.12 -17.22
N TYR A 193 -14.00 -10.11 -15.90
CA TYR A 193 -13.02 -9.22 -15.26
C TYR A 193 -11.57 -9.61 -15.56
N LEU A 194 -11.23 -10.89 -15.63
CA LEU A 194 -9.91 -11.33 -16.11
C LEU A 194 -9.65 -10.85 -17.55
N GLY A 195 -10.62 -11.03 -18.44
CA GLY A 195 -10.55 -10.51 -19.80
C GLY A 195 -10.45 -8.98 -19.87
N LEU A 196 -11.11 -8.27 -18.94
CA LEU A 196 -11.07 -6.82 -18.86
C LEU A 196 -9.68 -6.31 -18.44
N ILE A 197 -9.01 -6.97 -17.49
CA ILE A 197 -7.62 -6.65 -17.10
C ILE A 197 -6.70 -6.76 -18.33
N GLU A 198 -6.84 -7.83 -19.11
CA GLU A 198 -6.09 -7.99 -20.36
C GLU A 198 -6.43 -6.93 -21.41
N ALA A 199 -7.71 -6.57 -21.53
CA ALA A 199 -8.17 -5.53 -22.44
C ALA A 199 -7.64 -4.14 -22.05
N ILE A 200 -7.52 -3.85 -20.75
CA ILE A 200 -6.87 -2.65 -20.20
C ILE A 200 -5.40 -2.61 -20.63
N ALA A 201 -4.65 -3.67 -20.37
CA ALA A 201 -3.24 -3.76 -20.75
C ALA A 201 -3.01 -3.55 -22.25
N ARG A 202 -3.93 -4.06 -23.08
CA ARG A 202 -3.88 -3.97 -24.54
C ARG A 202 -4.63 -2.79 -25.14
N ARG A 203 -5.25 -1.94 -24.33
CA ARG A 203 -6.09 -0.81 -24.77
C ARG A 203 -7.14 -1.22 -25.81
N LYS A 204 -7.89 -2.29 -25.53
CA LYS A 204 -8.94 -2.84 -26.41
C LYS A 204 -10.33 -2.51 -25.87
N GLY A 205 -11.22 -2.01 -26.74
CA GLY A 205 -12.59 -1.65 -26.38
C GLY A 205 -12.62 -0.62 -25.24
N ILE A 206 -13.50 -0.82 -24.27
CA ILE A 206 -13.61 -0.04 -23.03
C ILE A 206 -12.32 -0.09 -22.21
N GLY A 207 -11.49 -1.11 -22.41
CA GLY A 207 -10.16 -1.21 -21.83
C GLY A 207 -9.25 -0.03 -22.17
N ASP A 208 -9.39 0.63 -23.34
CA ASP A 208 -8.62 1.84 -23.65
C ASP A 208 -8.99 3.02 -22.74
N THR A 209 -10.28 3.20 -22.47
CA THR A 209 -10.76 4.24 -21.56
C THR A 209 -10.32 3.94 -20.13
N LEU A 210 -10.44 2.70 -19.69
CA LEU A 210 -10.10 2.28 -18.33
C LEU A 210 -8.57 2.24 -18.08
N ALA A 211 -7.75 2.07 -19.12
CA ALA A 211 -6.29 2.15 -19.03
C ALA A 211 -5.74 3.52 -18.61
N GLU A 212 -6.60 4.54 -18.55
CA GLU A 212 -6.26 5.86 -18.05
C GLU A 212 -6.36 6.02 -16.53
N GLY A 213 -6.84 5.01 -15.80
CA GLY A 213 -7.16 5.10 -14.38
C GLY A 213 -8.51 5.79 -14.12
N VAL A 214 -9.05 5.64 -12.92
CA VAL A 214 -10.44 6.02 -12.59
C VAL A 214 -10.69 7.52 -12.73
N ALA A 215 -9.70 8.35 -12.44
CA ALA A 215 -9.80 9.80 -12.55
C ALA A 215 -10.13 10.24 -13.99
N ARG A 216 -9.26 9.86 -14.93
CA ARG A 216 -9.40 10.21 -16.35
C ARG A 216 -10.48 9.40 -17.05
N ALA A 217 -10.70 8.14 -16.65
CA ALA A 217 -11.79 7.34 -17.17
C ALA A 217 -13.15 7.97 -16.83
N ALA A 218 -13.35 8.40 -15.58
CA ALA A 218 -14.59 9.08 -15.18
C ALA A 218 -14.81 10.40 -15.92
N ASP A 219 -13.76 11.19 -16.15
CA ASP A 219 -13.86 12.41 -16.97
C ASP A 219 -14.28 12.12 -18.41
N ARG A 220 -13.75 11.05 -19.02
CA ARG A 220 -14.11 10.62 -20.38
C ARG A 220 -15.54 10.07 -20.48
N LEU A 221 -15.97 9.31 -19.46
CA LEU A 221 -17.28 8.67 -19.43
C LEU A 221 -18.41 9.64 -19.03
N GLY A 222 -18.07 10.71 -18.31
CA GLY A 222 -18.96 11.85 -18.03
C GLY A 222 -19.33 12.03 -16.56
N PRO A 223 -20.09 13.09 -16.24
CA PRO A 223 -20.27 13.58 -14.86
C PRO A 223 -20.79 12.54 -13.86
N LYS A 224 -21.66 11.61 -14.30
CA LYS A 224 -22.26 10.58 -13.43
C LYS A 224 -21.24 9.59 -12.85
N TYR A 225 -20.07 9.45 -13.48
CA TYR A 225 -19.02 8.54 -13.02
C TYR A 225 -18.06 9.19 -12.01
N LYS A 226 -18.05 10.53 -11.90
CA LYS A 226 -17.07 11.25 -11.07
C LYS A 226 -17.14 10.88 -9.58
N SER A 227 -18.33 10.66 -9.05
CA SER A 227 -18.52 10.27 -7.64
C SER A 227 -18.02 8.86 -7.31
N ARG A 228 -17.71 8.05 -8.32
CA ARG A 228 -17.17 6.69 -8.21
C ARG A 228 -15.66 6.65 -8.37
N ALA A 229 -15.02 7.75 -8.80
CA ALA A 229 -13.59 7.78 -9.04
C ALA A 229 -12.83 7.98 -7.72
N MET A 230 -12.48 6.89 -7.04
CA MET A 230 -11.81 6.92 -5.74
C MET A 230 -10.30 7.12 -5.89
N HIS A 231 -9.87 8.37 -6.04
CA HIS A 231 -8.48 8.73 -6.24
C HIS A 231 -8.07 10.01 -5.48
N ARG A 232 -6.76 10.20 -5.30
CA ARG A 232 -6.14 11.46 -4.90
C ARG A 232 -5.09 11.85 -5.94
N ASP A 233 -5.22 13.04 -6.52
CA ASP A 233 -4.38 13.54 -7.62
C ASP A 233 -4.21 12.58 -8.81
N GLY A 234 -5.22 11.76 -9.07
CA GLY A 234 -5.21 10.77 -10.14
C GLY A 234 -4.58 9.43 -9.79
N LEU A 235 -4.08 9.23 -8.56
CA LEU A 235 -3.71 7.91 -8.05
C LEU A 235 -4.86 7.30 -7.24
N GLU A 236 -5.26 6.08 -7.60
CA GLU A 236 -6.28 5.32 -6.91
C GLU A 236 -5.94 5.07 -5.43
N LEU A 237 -6.96 5.09 -4.57
CA LEU A 237 -6.77 4.81 -3.15
C LEU A 237 -6.67 3.30 -2.91
N ALA A 238 -5.58 2.86 -2.28
CA ALA A 238 -5.40 1.48 -1.87
C ALA A 238 -6.52 0.99 -0.91
N SER A 239 -6.62 -0.33 -0.75
CA SER A 239 -7.70 -0.96 0.02
C SER A 239 -7.89 -0.45 1.46
N PRO A 240 -6.83 -0.14 2.26
CA PRO A 240 -7.01 0.36 3.61
C PRO A 240 -8.02 1.52 3.71
N GLU A 241 -8.89 1.44 4.70
CA GLU A 241 -10.04 2.31 4.92
C GLU A 241 -9.65 3.52 5.79
N PRO A 242 -9.56 4.73 5.21
CA PRO A 242 -9.13 5.91 5.96
C PRO A 242 -10.08 6.28 7.11
N ARG A 243 -11.36 5.92 7.03
CA ARG A 243 -12.33 6.16 8.12
C ARG A 243 -12.08 5.31 9.37
N ALA A 244 -11.27 4.25 9.27
CA ALA A 244 -10.96 3.36 10.40
C ALA A 244 -9.75 3.82 11.24
N TYR A 245 -8.88 4.67 10.67
CA TYR A 245 -7.62 5.13 11.27
C TYR A 245 -7.31 6.56 10.85
N MET A 246 -7.36 7.52 11.77
CA MET A 246 -7.13 8.93 11.44
C MET A 246 -5.69 9.22 10.99
N GLY A 247 -4.67 8.49 11.50
CA GLY A 247 -3.32 8.60 10.94
C GLY A 247 -3.23 8.07 9.51
N LEU A 248 -4.06 7.10 9.13
CA LEU A 248 -4.13 6.61 7.75
C LEU A 248 -4.76 7.65 6.84
N ALA A 249 -5.83 8.32 7.31
CA ALA A 249 -6.43 9.45 6.62
C ALA A 249 -5.41 10.58 6.38
N LEU A 250 -4.63 10.94 7.41
CA LEU A 250 -3.54 11.91 7.27
C LEU A 250 -2.47 11.42 6.28
N ALA A 251 -2.05 10.16 6.36
CA ALA A 251 -1.03 9.60 5.49
C ALA A 251 -1.44 9.64 4.01
N PHE A 252 -2.69 9.24 3.71
CA PHE A 252 -3.24 9.40 2.37
C PHE A 252 -3.33 10.87 1.97
N ALA A 253 -3.70 11.79 2.87
CA ALA A 253 -3.95 13.19 2.56
C ALA A 253 -2.69 14.08 2.49
N ALA A 254 -1.58 13.67 3.11
CA ALA A 254 -0.32 14.40 3.18
C ALA A 254 0.70 13.95 2.10
N SER A 255 0.68 12.68 1.70
CA SER A 255 1.65 12.09 0.77
C SER A 255 1.81 12.84 -0.57
N GLU A 256 3.01 12.96 -1.10
CA GLU A 256 3.30 13.57 -2.41
C GLU A 256 2.89 12.64 -3.56
N ARG A 257 2.98 11.32 -3.33
CA ARG A 257 2.68 10.29 -4.33
C ARG A 257 1.18 9.99 -4.45
N GLY A 258 0.41 10.15 -3.38
CA GLY A 258 -1.03 9.86 -3.37
C GLY A 258 -1.42 8.67 -2.48
N ASP A 259 -0.47 7.86 -2.01
CA ASP A 259 -0.70 6.70 -1.14
C ASP A 259 -0.16 6.90 0.28
N TYR A 260 -0.47 5.95 1.16
CA TYR A 260 -0.20 6.01 2.59
C TYR A 260 1.13 5.39 3.04
N LEU A 261 1.85 4.66 2.19
CA LEU A 261 2.86 3.68 2.64
C LEU A 261 4.06 4.32 3.34
N ALA A 262 4.46 5.54 2.95
CA ALA A 262 5.54 6.27 3.61
C ALA A 262 5.12 6.77 5.01
N GLY A 263 3.87 7.21 5.16
CA GLY A 263 3.32 7.70 6.42
C GLY A 263 2.55 6.63 7.20
N PHE A 264 2.82 5.34 6.99
CA PHE A 264 1.99 4.26 7.54
C PHE A 264 1.83 4.40 9.07
N PRO A 265 0.60 4.48 9.61
CA PRO A 265 0.36 4.83 11.02
C PRO A 265 0.52 3.61 11.94
N ILE A 266 1.73 3.05 11.99
CA ILE A 266 2.00 1.77 12.66
C ILE A 266 1.61 1.76 14.14
N PHE A 267 1.70 2.90 14.84
CA PHE A 267 1.36 2.99 16.26
C PHE A 267 -0.12 2.72 16.52
N GLU A 268 -1.01 3.22 15.66
CA GLU A 268 -2.45 2.94 15.74
C GLU A 268 -2.76 1.49 15.37
N MET A 269 -2.06 0.98 14.35
CA MET A 269 -2.24 -0.39 13.86
C MET A 269 -1.82 -1.45 14.89
N LEU A 270 -0.83 -1.14 15.72
CA LEU A 270 -0.37 -1.99 16.83
C LEU A 270 -1.18 -1.79 18.12
N GLY A 271 -2.01 -0.75 18.18
CA GLY A 271 -2.85 -0.41 19.33
C GLY A 271 -2.07 0.07 20.57
N PRO A 272 -2.78 0.36 21.68
CA PRO A 272 -2.20 1.03 22.86
C PRO A 272 -1.06 0.27 23.55
N GLU A 273 -1.05 -1.06 23.50
CA GLU A 273 -0.03 -1.87 24.19
C GLU A 273 1.32 -1.86 23.44
N LEU A 274 1.34 -2.51 22.27
CA LEU A 274 2.55 -2.65 21.46
C LEU A 274 2.92 -1.32 20.80
N GLY A 275 1.93 -0.63 20.22
CA GLY A 275 2.11 0.70 19.64
C GLY A 275 2.54 1.71 20.69
N GLY A 276 1.97 1.66 21.90
CA GLY A 276 2.35 2.57 22.99
C GLY A 276 3.77 2.33 23.51
N THR A 277 4.24 1.07 23.52
CA THR A 277 5.63 0.75 23.84
C THR A 277 6.58 1.34 22.80
N MET A 278 6.29 1.12 21.53
CA MET A 278 7.08 1.68 20.43
C MET A 278 7.05 3.22 20.43
N ALA A 279 5.90 3.83 20.73
CA ALA A 279 5.75 5.28 20.82
C ALA A 279 6.58 5.86 21.99
N ARG A 280 6.64 5.18 23.15
CA ARG A 280 7.49 5.60 24.28
C ARG A 280 8.98 5.60 23.88
N ASP A 281 9.41 4.56 23.17
CA ASP A 281 10.80 4.42 22.72
C ASP A 281 11.21 5.46 21.65
N ILE A 282 10.25 6.11 21.00
CA ILE A 282 10.48 7.09 19.93
C ILE A 282 10.29 8.51 20.42
N PHE A 283 9.14 8.79 21.03
CA PHE A 283 8.75 10.16 21.41
C PHE A 283 9.14 10.51 22.84
N SER A 284 9.33 9.52 23.73
CA SER A 284 9.70 9.73 25.14
C SER A 284 8.77 10.68 25.92
N ASP A 285 7.54 10.89 25.44
CA ASP A 285 6.54 11.78 26.04
C ASP A 285 5.20 11.05 26.17
N ALA A 286 4.72 10.90 27.40
CA ALA A 286 3.46 10.22 27.68
C ALA A 286 2.24 10.96 27.10
N HIS A 287 2.30 12.30 26.98
CA HIS A 287 1.23 13.10 26.38
C HIS A 287 1.10 12.87 24.87
N VAL A 288 2.18 12.41 24.21
CA VAL A 288 2.17 12.01 22.80
C VAL A 288 1.71 10.56 22.65
N VAL A 289 2.18 9.66 23.52
CA VAL A 289 2.01 8.21 23.40
C VAL A 289 0.56 7.77 23.31
N GLU A 290 -0.32 8.26 24.18
CA GLU A 290 -1.73 7.85 24.17
C GLU A 290 -2.44 8.30 22.88
N PRO A 291 -2.43 9.60 22.50
CA PRO A 291 -3.04 10.06 21.26
C PRO A 291 -2.51 9.40 19.99
N VAL A 292 -1.20 9.16 19.87
CA VAL A 292 -0.65 8.53 18.65
C VAL A 292 -1.07 7.07 18.47
N THR A 293 -1.53 6.40 19.53
CA THR A 293 -2.07 5.04 19.45
C THR A 293 -3.59 4.98 19.33
N ASP A 294 -4.31 6.07 19.64
CA ASP A 294 -5.75 6.16 19.42
C ASP A 294 -6.05 6.46 17.95
N ARG A 295 -6.73 5.53 17.28
CA ARG A 295 -7.05 5.63 15.85
C ARG A 295 -8.22 6.55 15.52
N TRP A 296 -8.94 7.05 16.53
CA TRP A 296 -10.16 7.85 16.33
C TRP A 296 -9.92 9.36 16.36
N THR A 297 -8.69 9.79 16.63
CA THR A 297 -8.33 11.21 16.77
C THR A 297 -7.20 11.60 15.84
N PHE A 298 -7.19 12.86 15.40
CA PHE A 298 -6.04 13.46 14.71
C PHE A 298 -4.97 14.03 15.66
N GLU A 299 -5.19 13.98 16.97
CA GLU A 299 -4.24 14.49 17.95
C GLU A 299 -2.86 13.83 17.82
N HIS A 300 -1.82 14.66 17.69
CA HIS A 300 -0.42 14.27 17.49
C HIS A 300 -0.10 13.40 16.26
N LYS A 301 -1.04 13.20 15.34
CA LYS A 301 -0.80 12.39 14.13
C LYS A 301 0.20 13.02 13.17
N GLU A 302 0.40 14.33 13.23
CA GLU A 302 1.48 15.01 12.50
C GLU A 302 2.88 14.50 12.88
N LEU A 303 3.09 14.12 14.16
CA LEU A 303 4.37 13.59 14.63
C LEU A 303 4.61 12.19 14.08
N VAL A 304 3.55 11.37 14.02
CA VAL A 304 3.58 10.04 13.40
C VAL A 304 3.89 10.17 11.92
N GLN A 305 3.18 11.03 11.20
CA GLN A 305 3.39 11.26 9.77
C GLN A 305 4.85 11.67 9.49
N PHE A 306 5.36 12.65 10.24
CA PHE A 306 6.72 13.14 10.07
C PHE A 306 7.77 12.05 10.33
N TYR A 307 7.67 11.36 11.46
CA TYR A 307 8.61 10.29 11.79
C TYR A 307 8.57 9.16 10.77
N MET A 308 7.38 8.65 10.45
CA MET A 308 7.19 7.49 9.58
C MET A 308 7.67 7.74 8.15
N GLU A 309 7.40 8.92 7.59
CA GLU A 309 7.90 9.27 6.27
C GLU A 309 9.42 9.42 6.25
N ASN A 310 10.02 10.00 7.28
CA ASN A 310 11.46 10.18 7.35
C ASN A 310 12.17 8.83 7.51
N ILE A 311 11.75 7.95 8.42
CA ILE A 311 12.36 6.61 8.54
C ILE A 311 12.13 5.73 7.30
N SER A 312 10.97 5.89 6.64
CA SER A 312 10.71 5.28 5.33
C SER A 312 11.67 5.79 4.25
N THR A 313 12.00 7.08 4.29
CA THR A 313 12.94 7.71 3.35
C THR A 313 14.37 7.28 3.64
N VAL A 314 14.77 7.15 4.91
CA VAL A 314 16.06 6.54 5.28
C VAL A 314 16.19 5.14 4.66
N SER A 315 15.13 4.34 4.75
CA SER A 315 15.10 3.02 4.14
C SER A 315 15.29 3.09 2.61
N ASP A 316 14.59 4.00 1.93
CA ASP A 316 14.67 4.16 0.48
C ASP A 316 16.07 4.60 0.01
N ILE A 317 16.69 5.59 0.65
CA ILE A 317 18.00 6.14 0.23
C ILE A 317 19.15 5.16 0.51
N LEU A 318 19.01 4.29 1.51
CA LEU A 318 19.98 3.24 1.82
C LEU A 318 19.73 1.93 1.03
N GLY A 319 18.57 1.81 0.36
CA GLY A 319 18.16 0.57 -0.30
C GLY A 319 17.81 -0.55 0.67
N ILE A 320 17.39 -0.20 1.89
CA ILE A 320 16.95 -1.15 2.93
C ILE A 320 15.43 -1.32 2.83
N CYS A 321 14.94 -2.55 2.95
CA CYS A 321 13.51 -2.81 2.86
C CYS A 321 12.74 -2.23 4.06
N ARG A 322 11.69 -1.44 3.82
CA ARG A 322 10.84 -0.87 4.88
C ARG A 322 10.19 -1.93 5.79
N TRP A 323 9.99 -3.16 5.30
CA TRP A 323 9.40 -4.26 6.07
C TRP A 323 10.25 -4.75 7.25
N ILE A 324 11.54 -4.43 7.28
CA ILE A 324 12.39 -4.73 8.43
C ILE A 324 12.51 -3.54 9.39
N SER A 325 11.89 -2.40 9.06
CA SER A 325 11.93 -1.15 9.81
C SER A 325 10.65 -0.91 10.64
N PRO A 326 10.59 0.19 11.42
CA PRO A 326 9.37 0.65 12.10
C PRO A 326 8.09 0.64 11.27
N THR A 327 8.14 0.76 9.94
CA THR A 327 6.95 0.64 9.07
C THR A 327 6.15 -0.64 9.30
N ASN A 328 6.80 -1.73 9.72
CA ASN A 328 6.14 -2.99 10.07
C ASN A 328 6.23 -3.30 11.58
N GLY A 329 6.52 -2.30 12.42
CA GLY A 329 6.80 -2.49 13.85
C GLY A 329 8.09 -3.25 14.13
N ALA A 330 8.95 -3.44 13.12
CA ALA A 330 10.19 -4.20 13.24
C ALA A 330 11.31 -3.32 13.84
N PRO A 331 12.30 -3.94 14.53
CA PRO A 331 13.24 -3.21 15.38
C PRO A 331 14.38 -2.49 14.65
N VAL A 332 14.52 -2.61 13.31
CA VAL A 332 15.62 -1.97 12.60
C VAL A 332 15.33 -0.49 12.38
N ARG A 333 15.90 0.35 13.25
CA ARG A 333 15.75 1.80 13.27
C ARG A 333 16.95 2.53 12.68
N GLU A 334 16.84 3.85 12.62
CA GLU A 334 17.82 4.81 12.11
C GLU A 334 19.23 4.57 12.66
N ASP A 335 19.39 4.28 13.96
CA ASP A 335 20.71 4.05 14.56
C ASP A 335 21.38 2.77 14.03
N ALA A 336 20.61 1.69 13.87
CA ALA A 336 21.13 0.44 13.31
C ALA A 336 21.50 0.61 11.82
N MET A 337 20.73 1.42 11.09
CA MET A 337 21.03 1.75 9.69
C MET A 337 22.27 2.65 9.57
N ALA A 338 22.45 3.60 10.50
CA ALA A 338 23.61 4.48 10.57
C ALA A 338 24.90 3.72 10.93
N GLU A 339 24.79 2.73 11.83
CA GLU A 339 25.89 1.82 12.15
C GLU A 339 26.37 1.06 10.88
N LEU A 340 25.43 0.48 10.11
CA LEU A 340 25.76 -0.19 8.86
C LEU A 340 26.44 0.74 7.85
N LEU A 341 25.90 1.96 7.66
CA LEU A 341 26.48 2.94 6.75
C LEU A 341 27.89 3.32 7.19
N THR A 342 28.09 3.52 8.50
CA THR A 342 29.38 3.89 9.08
C THR A 342 30.47 2.87 8.75
N TYR A 343 30.20 1.58 8.97
CA TYR A 343 31.16 0.51 8.66
C TYR A 343 31.30 0.28 7.15
N ALA A 344 30.24 0.52 6.37
CA ALA A 344 30.29 0.40 4.92
C ALA A 344 31.26 1.43 4.30
N VAL A 345 31.17 2.70 4.71
CA VAL A 345 31.88 3.80 4.03
C VAL A 345 33.07 4.38 4.83
N GLY A 346 33.24 3.99 6.09
CA GLY A 346 34.36 4.44 6.94
C GLY A 346 34.23 5.88 7.44
N LYS A 347 33.00 6.42 7.50
CA LYS A 347 32.70 7.76 8.04
C LYS A 347 31.61 7.63 9.09
N GLY A 348 31.73 8.35 10.21
CA GLY A 348 30.75 8.28 11.28
C GLY A 348 29.41 8.90 10.88
N TYR A 349 28.33 8.15 11.06
CA TYR A 349 26.94 8.61 10.97
C TYR A 349 26.17 8.18 12.22
N SER A 350 25.25 9.03 12.64
CA SER A 350 24.24 8.75 13.66
C SER A 350 22.85 8.56 13.03
N GLY A 351 21.89 8.01 13.79
CA GLY A 351 20.50 7.97 13.34
C GLY A 351 19.94 9.37 13.08
N ALA A 352 20.33 10.36 13.87
CA ALA A 352 19.93 11.75 13.69
C ALA A 352 20.41 12.32 12.34
N ASP A 353 21.65 12.02 11.93
CA ASP A 353 22.16 12.43 10.62
C ASP A 353 21.30 11.85 9.49
N LEU A 354 20.94 10.57 9.58
CA LEU A 354 20.08 9.91 8.58
C LEU A 354 18.69 10.54 8.52
N MET A 355 18.09 10.86 9.66
CA MET A 355 16.78 11.51 9.72
C MET A 355 16.83 12.93 9.13
N GLU A 356 17.93 13.67 9.33
CA GLU A 356 18.14 14.97 8.69
C GLU A 356 18.26 14.83 7.15
N TYR A 357 19.02 13.86 6.65
CA TYR A 357 19.09 13.60 5.21
C TYR A 357 17.73 13.21 4.63
N ALA A 358 16.95 12.40 5.35
CA ALA A 358 15.60 12.06 4.97
C ALA A 358 14.71 13.30 4.89
N CYS A 359 14.74 14.20 5.88
CA CYS A 359 14.01 15.47 5.82
C CYS A 359 14.35 16.26 4.56
N ARG A 360 15.63 16.43 4.24
CA ARG A 360 16.07 17.14 3.03
C ARG A 360 15.57 16.49 1.74
N CYS A 361 15.55 15.15 1.67
CA CYS A 361 14.97 14.44 0.54
C CYS A 361 13.47 14.71 0.40
N ARG A 362 12.73 14.77 1.52
CA ARG A 362 11.30 15.10 1.53
C ARG A 362 11.03 16.53 1.11
N ASP A 363 11.81 17.47 1.61
CA ASP A 363 11.70 18.89 1.24
C ASP A 363 11.92 19.07 -0.27
N ALA A 364 12.92 18.40 -0.84
CA ALA A 364 13.17 18.46 -2.30
C ALA A 364 12.04 17.85 -3.13
N VAL A 365 11.39 16.78 -2.66
CA VAL A 365 10.22 16.20 -3.33
C VAL A 365 9.02 17.14 -3.23
N HIS A 366 8.82 17.78 -2.07
CA HIS A 366 7.77 18.78 -1.88
C HIS A 366 7.97 20.00 -2.80
N GLU A 367 9.20 20.52 -2.89
CA GLU A 367 9.55 21.62 -3.80
C GLU A 367 9.21 21.26 -5.26
N ALA A 368 9.57 20.06 -5.71
CA ALA A 368 9.23 19.58 -7.05
C ALA A 368 7.72 19.45 -7.28
N ASP A 369 6.97 19.04 -6.25
CA ASP A 369 5.52 18.97 -6.26
C ASP A 369 4.88 20.37 -6.41
N VAL A 370 5.38 21.36 -5.67
CA VAL A 370 4.97 22.77 -5.77
C VAL A 370 5.29 23.34 -7.14
N GLU A 371 6.47 23.07 -7.70
CA GLU A 371 6.83 23.46 -9.07
C GLU A 371 5.90 22.84 -10.13
N CYS A 372 5.39 21.64 -9.85
CA CYS A 372 4.38 20.96 -10.66
C CYS A 372 2.94 21.46 -10.38
N GLY A 373 2.77 22.51 -9.58
CA GLY A 373 1.49 23.17 -9.31
C GLY A 373 0.61 22.44 -8.31
N LYS A 374 1.16 21.53 -7.50
CA LYS A 374 0.42 20.97 -6.35
C LYS A 374 0.44 21.98 -5.20
N ASP A 375 -0.75 22.26 -4.68
CA ASP A 375 -0.99 23.20 -3.58
C ASP A 375 -1.77 22.51 -2.46
N ARG A 376 -1.26 22.54 -1.22
CA ARG A 376 -1.88 21.92 -0.05
C ARG A 376 -1.46 22.69 1.21
N PRO A 377 -2.43 23.14 2.02
CA PRO A 377 -2.78 22.36 3.21
C PRO A 377 -4.29 22.34 3.46
N LYS A 378 -5.02 21.56 2.64
CA LYS A 378 -6.47 21.33 2.78
C LYS A 378 -6.82 19.86 2.62
N ALA A 379 -7.94 19.46 3.21
CA ALA A 379 -8.54 18.15 2.99
C ALA A 379 -8.74 17.89 1.48
N ASN A 380 -8.26 16.73 1.01
CA ASN A 380 -8.13 16.41 -0.41
C ASN A 380 -8.44 14.93 -0.72
N LEU A 381 -9.20 14.29 0.16
CA LEU A 381 -9.68 12.92 -0.02
C LEU A 381 -11.00 12.95 -0.82
N PRO A 382 -11.37 11.85 -1.50
CA PRO A 382 -12.68 11.74 -2.14
C PRO A 382 -13.83 12.00 -1.17
N ASN A 383 -14.83 12.77 -1.62
CA ASN A 383 -15.96 13.23 -0.80
C ASN A 383 -16.68 12.11 -0.03
N ARG A 384 -16.71 10.89 -0.59
CA ARG A 384 -17.27 9.69 0.04
C ARG A 384 -16.70 9.41 1.43
N LEU A 385 -15.42 9.72 1.65
CA LEU A 385 -14.73 9.44 2.92
C LEU A 385 -15.09 10.43 4.03
N TYR A 386 -15.69 11.58 3.69
CA TYR A 386 -16.28 12.51 4.66
C TYR A 386 -17.70 12.10 5.08
N GLY A 387 -18.30 11.11 4.40
CA GLY A 387 -19.54 10.47 4.80
C GLY A 387 -19.29 9.22 5.63
N SER A 388 -20.26 8.88 6.48
CA SER A 388 -20.25 7.61 7.21
C SER A 388 -20.40 6.42 6.27
N ILE A 389 -20.02 5.25 6.78
CA ILE A 389 -20.30 3.96 6.16
C ILE A 389 -20.94 3.05 7.19
N GLU A 390 -22.00 2.37 6.76
CA GLU A 390 -22.75 1.41 7.57
C GLU A 390 -22.74 0.06 6.85
N THR A 391 -22.32 -0.97 7.57
CA THR A 391 -22.33 -2.36 7.11
C THR A 391 -23.03 -3.21 8.17
N PRO A 392 -23.49 -4.44 7.83
CA PRO A 392 -24.16 -5.30 8.81
C PRO A 392 -23.34 -5.59 10.07
N HIS A 393 -22.01 -5.58 9.97
CA HIS A 393 -21.11 -5.93 11.06
C HIS A 393 -20.41 -4.70 11.69
N LYS A 394 -20.41 -3.54 11.02
CA LYS A 394 -19.69 -2.35 11.48
C LYS A 394 -20.18 -1.04 10.87
N SER A 395 -20.16 0.03 11.66
CA SER A 395 -20.30 1.40 11.19
C SER A 395 -19.05 2.22 11.50
N LEU A 396 -18.65 3.09 10.57
CA LEU A 396 -17.58 4.07 10.75
C LEU A 396 -18.13 5.47 10.43
N ALA A 397 -17.77 6.44 11.26
CA ALA A 397 -18.06 7.84 10.98
C ALA A 397 -17.28 8.32 9.74
N GLY A 398 -17.78 9.38 9.10
CA GLY A 398 -17.01 10.09 8.10
C GLY A 398 -15.84 10.83 8.74
N ILE A 399 -14.78 11.05 7.98
CA ILE A 399 -13.65 11.87 8.42
C ILE A 399 -14.10 13.33 8.49
N ASP A 400 -13.82 14.02 9.59
CA ASP A 400 -14.08 15.45 9.67
C ASP A 400 -13.06 16.22 8.79
N PRO A 401 -13.50 16.98 7.77
CA PRO A 401 -12.60 17.67 6.86
C PRO A 401 -11.85 18.83 7.52
N ASP A 402 -12.40 19.45 8.56
CA ASP A 402 -11.77 20.54 9.30
C ASP A 402 -10.68 19.99 10.23
N GLU A 403 -10.95 18.87 10.92
CA GLU A 403 -9.93 18.19 11.73
C GLU A 403 -8.77 17.66 10.88
N LEU A 404 -9.07 17.03 9.73
CA LEU A 404 -8.05 16.57 8.78
C LEU A 404 -7.22 17.74 8.25
N THR A 405 -7.87 18.85 7.90
CA THR A 405 -7.17 20.08 7.48
C THR A 405 -6.27 20.62 8.59
N GLY A 406 -6.75 20.60 9.84
CA GLY A 406 -5.95 20.96 11.01
C GLY A 406 -4.72 20.08 11.18
N ALA A 407 -4.86 18.76 11.03
CA ALA A 407 -3.75 17.82 11.11
C ALA A 407 -2.72 18.03 10.00
N ILE A 408 -3.18 18.26 8.77
CA ILE A 408 -2.33 18.61 7.62
C ILE A 408 -1.54 19.89 7.93
N ARG A 409 -2.19 20.94 8.44
CA ARG A 409 -1.51 22.20 8.79
C ARG A 409 -0.42 22.01 9.84
N ARG A 410 -0.71 21.28 10.92
CA ARG A 410 0.31 20.98 11.95
C ARG A 410 1.50 20.19 11.37
N TYR A 411 1.23 19.26 10.45
CA TYR A 411 2.29 18.54 9.73
C TYR A 411 3.09 19.46 8.79
N TRP A 412 2.44 20.39 8.08
CA TRP A 412 3.10 21.42 7.27
C TRP A 412 3.99 22.35 8.11
N GLU A 413 3.49 22.81 9.26
CA GLU A 413 4.24 23.62 10.22
C GLU A 413 5.48 22.87 10.74
N LEU A 414 5.33 21.58 11.05
CA LEU A 414 6.43 20.72 11.50
C LEU A 414 7.49 20.55 10.40
N ARG A 415 7.06 20.43 9.14
CA ARG A 415 7.92 20.42 7.95
C ARG A 415 8.52 21.78 7.60
N LYS A 416 7.96 22.87 8.15
CA LYS A 416 8.27 24.27 7.80
C LYS A 416 8.00 24.58 6.32
N TRP A 417 7.02 23.91 5.74
CA TRP A 417 6.54 24.19 4.38
C TRP A 417 5.55 25.36 4.40
N GLN A 418 5.47 26.11 3.29
CA GLN A 418 4.64 27.31 3.17
C GLN A 418 3.21 27.02 2.72
#